data_AF-A0A838KUU4-F1
#
_entry.id   AF-A0A838KUU4-F1
#
_cell.length_a   1.000
_cell.length_b   1.000
_cell.length_c   1.000
_cell.angle_alpha   90.00
_cell.angle_beta   90.00
_cell.angle_gamma   90.00
#
_symmetry.space_group_name_H-M   'P 1'
#
loop_
_entity.id
_entity.type
_entity.pdbx_description
1 polymer ?
#
loop_
_entity_poly.entity_id
_entity_poly.type
_entity_poly.pdbx_seq_one_letter_code
_entity_poly.pdbx_strand_id
1 'polypeptide(L)'
;MGKRESYEPGTFCWVDLATTDPEGASAFYTGLFGWEAEDAQGGSGGMYTLMHLDGDEVCAIYDLDEERREQGVPSHWLSYVSVESADTTASRARELGGEVSVEP
;
A
#
# COMPACT_ATOMS: atom_id res chain seq x y z
N MET A 1 1.75 -1.26 -22.61
CA MET A 1 1.91 -0.02 -21.83
C MET A 1 3.39 0.18 -21.57
N GLY A 2 3.89 1.41 -21.38
CA GLY A 2 5.30 1.57 -20.96
C GLY A 2 5.44 1.20 -19.49
N LYS A 3 6.42 0.36 -19.15
CA LYS A 3 6.77 0.05 -17.76
C LYS A 3 7.56 1.22 -17.16
N ARG A 4 7.27 1.56 -15.90
CA ARG A 4 7.98 2.63 -15.19
C ARG A 4 9.01 2.01 -14.26
N GLU A 5 10.28 2.26 -14.54
CA GLU A 5 11.41 1.70 -13.78
C GLU A 5 11.83 2.57 -12.59
N SER A 6 11.38 3.84 -12.53
CA SER A 6 11.69 4.77 -11.44
C SER A 6 10.62 5.85 -11.26
N TYR A 7 10.58 6.42 -10.06
CA TYR A 7 9.66 7.50 -9.69
C TYR A 7 10.43 8.68 -9.10
N GLU A 8 10.41 9.82 -9.79
CA GLU A 8 10.96 11.07 -9.28
C GLU A 8 10.26 11.48 -7.97
N PRO A 9 10.99 12.08 -7.01
CA PRO A 9 10.40 12.57 -5.77
C PRO A 9 9.16 13.44 -6.00
N GLY A 10 8.11 13.23 -5.21
CA GLY A 10 6.81 13.90 -5.37
C GLY A 10 5.84 13.19 -6.33
N THR A 11 6.24 12.07 -6.94
CA THR A 11 5.36 11.27 -7.81
C THR A 11 4.67 10.16 -7.03
N PHE A 12 3.36 9.95 -7.26
CA PHE A 12 2.69 8.74 -6.80
C PHE A 12 3.35 7.49 -7.38
N CYS A 13 3.76 6.57 -6.51
CA CYS A 13 4.61 5.44 -6.89
C CYS A 13 4.05 4.08 -6.51
N TRP A 14 3.10 4.02 -5.57
CA TRP A 14 2.53 2.76 -5.11
C TRP A 14 1.15 2.98 -4.50
N VAL A 15 0.36 1.91 -4.41
CA VAL A 15 -0.92 1.88 -3.70
C VAL A 15 -1.09 0.56 -2.97
N ASP A 16 -1.71 0.62 -1.80
CA ASP A 16 -2.16 -0.58 -1.08
C ASP A 16 -3.65 -0.49 -0.76
N LEU A 17 -4.29 -1.65 -0.64
CA LEU A 17 -5.64 -1.77 -0.10
C LEU A 17 -5.59 -2.36 1.31
N ALA A 18 -5.94 -1.54 2.30
CA ALA A 18 -6.27 -2.02 3.63
C ALA A 18 -7.74 -2.44 3.66
N THR A 19 -8.02 -3.70 4.00
CA THR A 19 -9.41 -4.20 4.00
C THR A 19 -9.67 -5.18 5.13
N THR A 20 -10.93 -5.29 5.54
CA THR A 20 -11.37 -6.30 6.51
C THR A 20 -11.56 -7.70 5.91
N ASP A 21 -11.46 -7.82 4.58
CA ASP A 21 -11.60 -9.07 3.84
C ASP A 21 -10.59 -9.12 2.68
N PRO A 22 -9.32 -9.46 2.95
CA PRO A 22 -8.28 -9.54 1.93
C PRO A 22 -8.58 -10.59 0.86
N GLU A 23 -9.08 -11.77 1.26
CA GLU A 23 -9.41 -12.86 0.33
C GLU A 23 -10.53 -12.45 -0.65
N GLY A 24 -11.61 -11.85 -0.12
CA GLY A 24 -12.71 -11.35 -0.95
C GLY A 24 -12.29 -10.21 -1.86
N ALA A 25 -11.43 -9.29 -1.39
CA ALA A 25 -10.88 -8.23 -2.21
C ALA A 25 -9.99 -8.77 -3.34
N SER A 26 -9.09 -9.72 -3.05
CA SER A 26 -8.27 -10.39 -4.05
C SER A 26 -9.13 -11.09 -5.09
N ALA A 27 -10.14 -11.86 -4.69
CA ALA A 27 -11.06 -12.52 -5.62
C ALA A 27 -11.82 -11.51 -6.50
N PHE A 28 -12.27 -10.39 -5.92
CA PHE A 28 -12.96 -9.34 -6.65
C PHE A 28 -12.06 -8.69 -7.72
N TYR A 29 -10.84 -8.28 -7.36
CA TYR A 29 -9.96 -7.56 -8.28
C TYR A 29 -9.30 -8.46 -9.33
N THR A 30 -8.95 -9.70 -8.99
CA THR A 30 -8.50 -10.69 -9.98
C THR A 30 -9.58 -10.96 -11.05
N GLY A 31 -10.85 -11.03 -10.64
CA GLY A 31 -11.99 -11.22 -11.54
C GLY A 31 -12.29 -10.02 -12.46
N LEU A 32 -11.84 -8.81 -12.11
CA LEU A 32 -12.09 -7.59 -12.89
C LEU A 32 -10.93 -7.18 -13.80
N PHE A 33 -9.70 -7.30 -13.31
CA PHE A 33 -8.55 -6.66 -13.93
C PHE A 33 -7.55 -7.64 -14.56
N GLY A 34 -7.83 -8.95 -14.49
CA GLY A 34 -6.89 -9.97 -14.96
C GLY A 34 -5.63 -10.01 -14.09
N TRP A 35 -5.72 -9.55 -12.84
CA TRP A 35 -4.61 -9.61 -11.91
C TRP A 35 -4.39 -11.02 -11.40
N GLU A 36 -3.15 -11.30 -11.00
CA GLU A 36 -2.73 -12.52 -10.33
C GLU A 36 -2.33 -12.21 -8.88
N ALA A 37 -2.69 -13.08 -7.94
CA ALA A 37 -2.43 -12.89 -6.52
C ALA A 37 -1.25 -13.77 -6.06
N GLU A 38 -0.31 -13.18 -5.33
CA GLU A 38 0.81 -13.86 -4.71
C GLU A 38 0.91 -13.49 -3.23
N ASP A 39 0.81 -14.48 -2.34
CA ASP A 39 0.99 -14.24 -0.91
C ASP A 39 2.46 -14.03 -0.56
N ALA A 40 2.74 -12.93 0.13
CA ALA A 40 4.07 -12.51 0.55
C ALA A 40 4.12 -12.25 2.06
N GLN A 41 5.29 -12.51 2.66
CA GLN A 41 5.56 -12.07 4.03
C GLN A 41 5.97 -10.59 4.01
N GLY A 42 5.24 -9.74 4.72
CA GLY A 42 5.57 -8.32 4.81
C GLY A 42 6.65 -8.01 5.83
N GLY A 43 7.39 -6.92 5.57
CA GLY A 43 8.50 -6.48 6.42
C GLY A 43 8.11 -6.04 7.85
N SER A 44 6.82 -5.74 8.07
CA SER A 44 6.28 -5.30 9.37
C SER A 44 5.60 -6.41 10.19
N GLY A 45 5.65 -7.68 9.73
CA GLY A 45 5.09 -8.83 10.45
C GLY A 45 3.63 -9.18 10.11
N GLY A 46 3.04 -8.50 9.12
CA GLY A 46 1.74 -8.88 8.53
C GLY A 46 1.89 -9.71 7.25
N MET A 47 0.88 -10.52 6.94
CA MET A 47 0.74 -11.14 5.62
C MET A 47 0.19 -10.10 4.63
N TYR A 48 0.78 -10.06 3.43
CA TYR A 48 0.30 -9.25 2.31
C TYR A 48 0.01 -10.17 1.13
N THR A 49 -0.96 -9.79 0.31
CA THR A 49 -1.16 -10.38 -1.03
C THR A 49 -0.71 -9.35 -2.06
N LEU A 50 0.39 -9.64 -2.76
CA LEU A 50 0.85 -8.84 -3.89
C LEU A 50 0.02 -9.17 -5.12
N MET A 51 -0.47 -8.12 -5.79
CA MET A 51 -1.22 -8.23 -7.02
C MET A 51 -0.32 -7.94 -8.20
N HIS A 52 -0.43 -8.75 -9.24
CA HIS A 52 0.39 -8.66 -10.45
C HIS A 52 -0.47 -8.52 -11.71
N LEU A 53 0.04 -7.80 -12.71
CA LEU A 53 -0.50 -7.77 -14.07
C LEU A 53 0.66 -7.91 -15.05
N ASP A 54 0.60 -8.91 -15.94
CA ASP A 54 1.67 -9.21 -16.90
C ASP A 54 3.07 -9.38 -16.25
N GLY A 55 3.11 -9.86 -15.00
CA GLY A 55 4.33 -10.07 -14.22
C GLY A 55 4.86 -8.83 -13.50
N ASP A 56 4.20 -7.68 -13.62
CA ASP A 56 4.53 -6.47 -12.87
C ASP A 56 3.62 -6.32 -11.64
N GLU A 57 4.21 -5.93 -10.51
CA GLU A 57 3.45 -5.65 -9.29
C GLU A 57 2.60 -4.37 -9.46
N VAL A 58 1.33 -4.40 -9.06
CA VAL A 58 0.38 -3.28 -9.25
C VAL A 58 -0.19 -2.71 -7.96
N CYS A 59 -0.29 -3.53 -6.90
CA CYS A 59 -0.63 -3.09 -5.54
C CYS A 59 -0.37 -4.22 -4.53
N ALA A 60 -0.43 -3.91 -3.24
CA ALA A 60 -0.63 -4.93 -2.21
C ALA A 60 -2.03 -4.83 -1.61
N ILE A 61 -2.57 -5.97 -1.17
CA ILE A 61 -3.79 -6.07 -0.36
C ILE A 61 -3.37 -6.63 1.00
N TYR A 62 -3.85 -6.01 2.07
CA TYR A 62 -3.55 -6.47 3.43
C TYR A 62 -4.73 -6.31 4.37
N ASP A 63 -4.67 -7.09 5.45
CA ASP A 63 -5.66 -7.08 6.52
C ASP A 63 -5.56 -5.77 7.31
N LEU A 64 -6.65 -5.00 7.35
CA LEU A 64 -6.75 -3.82 8.21
C LEU A 64 -6.70 -4.28 9.67
N ASP A 65 -5.72 -3.82 10.45
CA ASP A 65 -5.51 -4.30 11.82
C ASP A 65 -6.72 -4.06 12.76
N GLU A 66 -6.83 -4.89 13.80
CA GLU A 66 -7.98 -4.91 14.72
C GLU A 66 -8.16 -3.57 15.45
N GLU A 67 -7.07 -2.92 15.87
CA GLU A 67 -7.12 -1.62 16.54
C GLU A 67 -7.80 -0.56 15.64
N ARG A 68 -7.39 -0.47 14.36
CA ARG A 68 -8.02 0.44 13.41
C ARG A 68 -9.48 0.09 13.14
N ARG A 69 -9.85 -1.19 13.11
CA ARG A 69 -11.26 -1.61 12.98
C ARG A 69 -12.09 -1.15 14.17
N GLU A 70 -11.58 -1.31 15.40
CA GLU A 70 -12.25 -0.86 16.62
C GLU A 70 -12.42 0.66 16.66
N GLN A 71 -11.48 1.40 16.06
CA GLN A 71 -11.58 2.86 15.87
C GLN A 71 -12.56 3.25 14.73
N GLY A 72 -13.16 2.29 14.04
CA GLY A 72 -14.14 2.53 12.97
C GLY A 72 -13.52 2.95 11.64
N VAL A 73 -12.23 2.68 11.43
CA VAL A 73 -11.57 2.95 10.14
C VAL A 73 -12.17 2.02 9.06
N PRO A 74 -12.68 2.54 7.94
CA PRO A 74 -13.21 1.71 6.86
C PRO A 74 -12.08 1.12 6.00
N SER A 75 -12.38 0.07 5.23
CA SER A 75 -11.49 -0.38 4.15
C SER A 75 -11.20 0.77 3.19
N HIS A 76 -9.93 0.97 2.81
CA HIS A 76 -9.51 2.11 2.00
C HIS A 76 -8.23 1.82 1.22
N TRP A 77 -8.06 2.57 0.12
CA TRP A 77 -6.82 2.61 -0.63
C TRP A 77 -5.86 3.63 -0.01
N LEU A 78 -4.62 3.21 0.25
CA LEU A 78 -3.50 4.06 0.63
C LEU A 78 -2.68 4.37 -0.62
N SER A 79 -2.23 5.61 -0.74
CA SER A 79 -1.37 6.06 -1.84
C SER A 79 -0.01 6.49 -1.31
N TYR A 80 1.04 6.05 -1.98
CA TYR A 80 2.42 6.38 -1.63
C TYR A 80 3.01 7.34 -2.65
N VAL A 81 3.81 8.28 -2.15
CA VAL A 81 4.53 9.26 -2.94
C VAL A 81 6.02 9.00 -2.76
N SER A 82 6.75 8.91 -3.88
CA SER A 82 8.21 8.72 -3.88
C SER A 82 8.89 9.90 -3.21
N VAL A 83 9.90 9.62 -2.39
CA VAL A 83 10.73 10.63 -1.72
C VAL A 83 12.19 10.19 -1.72
N GLU A 84 13.11 11.14 -1.68
CA GLU A 84 14.55 10.83 -1.62
C GLU A 84 14.95 10.14 -0.31
N SER A 85 14.29 10.49 0.79
CA SER A 85 14.51 9.90 2.12
C SER A 85 13.22 9.98 2.93
N ALA A 86 12.75 8.82 3.40
CA ALA A 86 11.58 8.72 4.26
C ALA A 86 11.82 9.43 5.60
N ASP A 87 12.99 9.23 6.22
CA ASP A 87 13.39 9.90 7.47
C ASP A 87 13.36 11.43 7.37
N THR A 88 13.96 11.97 6.31
CA THR A 88 14.03 13.42 6.09
C THR A 88 12.64 13.99 5.84
N THR A 89 11.81 13.27 5.07
CA THR A 89 10.43 13.67 4.78
C THR A 89 9.56 13.64 6.04
N ALA A 90 9.64 12.57 6.84
CA ALA A 90 8.90 12.44 8.09
C ALA A 90 9.28 13.55 9.08
N SER A 91 10.58 13.85 9.20
CA SER A 91 11.08 14.96 10.02
C SER A 91 10.52 16.31 9.54
N ARG A 92 10.55 16.56 8.23
CA ARG A 92 10.03 17.79 7.63
C ARG A 92 8.51 17.92 7.78
N ALA A 93 7.76 16.82 7.68
CA ALA A 93 6.33 16.81 7.90
C ALA A 93 6.00 17.31 9.32
N ARG A 94 6.71 16.83 10.35
CA ARG A 94 6.55 17.31 11.73
C ARG A 94 6.85 18.81 11.88
N GLU A 95 7.95 19.29 11.30
CA GLU A 95 8.30 20.72 11.34
C GLU A 95 7.22 21.62 10.74
N LEU A 96 6.48 21.11 9.76
CA LEU A 96 5.40 21.82 9.08
C LEU A 96 4.03 21.61 9.75
N GLY A 97 3.99 20.94 10.91
CA GLY A 97 2.76 20.71 11.69
C GLY A 97 1.97 19.46 11.28
N GLY A 98 2.56 18.59 10.46
CA GLY A 98 2.04 17.25 10.18
C GLY A 98 2.29 16.26 11.32
N GLU A 99 1.55 15.17 11.30
CA GLU A 99 1.69 14.04 12.24
C GLU A 99 2.27 12.83 11.51
N VAL A 100 3.19 12.12 12.16
CA VAL A 100 3.75 10.87 11.64
C VAL A 100 3.06 9.72 12.36
N SER A 101 2.17 9.02 11.66
CA SER A 101 1.40 7.91 12.23
C SER A 101 2.23 6.62 12.36
N VAL A 102 3.20 6.42 11.47
CA VAL A 102 4.12 5.28 11.47
C VAL A 102 5.51 5.81 11.14
N GLU A 103 6.50 5.46 11.96
CA GLU A 103 7.90 5.84 11.70
C GLU A 103 8.45 5.08 10.48
N PRO A 104 9.30 5.72 9.66
CA PRO A 104 9.96 5.09 8.53
C PRO A 104 10.99 4.03 8.92
#